data_AF-A0A6I8UDD1-F1
#
_entry.id   AF-A0A6I8UDD1-F1
#
_cell.length_a   1.000
_cell.length_b   1.000
_cell.length_c   1.000
_cell.angle_alpha   90.00
_cell.angle_beta   90.00
_cell.angle_gamma   90.00
#
_symmetry.space_group_name_H-M   'P 1'
#
loop_
_entity.id
_entity.type
_entity.pdbx_description
1 polymer ?
#
loop_
_entity_poly.entity_id
_entity_poly.type
_entity_poly.pdbx_seq_one_letter_code
_entity_poly.pdbx_strand_id
1 'polypeptide(L)'
;MEKDKPKPQMEKSVKKRKSALTNPTKQRVLKFLEKKGFSPENLKMATENVKNAEAIIEYMVNSCQDAEAKVKHECESLSFNNINQWLELMKTTQLSGRCEYEAAAVVNSILRNERLPSEEDMNGIDLTAAYKFLSNALMGKPQEKMSDTTKAFLSREVEQLIAEANTDESDEAARDMGRRLHHGIEYDYQAQPHKCSLDPLFQDE
;
A
#
# COMPACT_ATOMS: atom_id res chain seq x y z
N MET A 1 41.00 63.22 24.96
CA MET A 1 39.76 62.82 24.25
C MET A 1 39.90 61.37 23.88
N GLU A 2 39.37 60.48 24.69
CA GLU A 2 39.22 59.06 24.34
C GLU A 2 37.76 58.73 24.69
N LYS A 3 36.97 58.45 23.65
CA LYS A 3 35.52 58.33 23.73
C LYS A 3 35.18 56.95 24.28
N ASP A 4 34.51 56.93 25.43
CA ASP A 4 33.83 55.76 25.98
C ASP A 4 32.83 55.22 24.95
N LYS A 5 33.00 53.97 24.53
CA LYS A 5 32.05 53.26 23.65
C LYS A 5 30.95 52.65 24.51
N PRO A 6 29.66 52.86 24.19
CA PRO A 6 28.57 52.23 24.93
C PRO A 6 28.50 50.74 24.61
N LYS A 7 28.36 49.91 25.65
CA LYS A 7 28.09 48.47 25.53
C LYS A 7 26.68 48.27 24.93
N PRO A 8 26.49 47.36 23.97
CA PRO A 8 25.16 47.04 23.47
C PRO A 8 24.37 46.29 24.54
N GLN A 9 23.21 46.83 24.90
CA GLN A 9 22.19 46.09 25.64
C GLN A 9 21.69 44.95 24.75
N MET A 10 22.08 43.71 25.08
CA MET A 10 21.39 42.54 24.53
C MET A 10 19.98 42.51 25.11
N GLU A 11 19.01 42.98 24.33
CA GLU A 11 17.60 42.64 24.53
C GLU A 11 17.50 41.11 24.56
N LYS A 12 17.19 40.57 25.73
CA LYS A 12 16.84 39.16 25.89
C LYS A 12 15.53 38.93 25.13
N SER A 13 15.64 38.47 23.89
CA SER A 13 14.51 37.88 23.17
C SER A 13 14.10 36.60 23.92
N VAL A 14 13.11 36.74 24.80
CA VAL A 14 12.44 35.62 25.46
C VAL A 14 11.68 34.86 24.38
N LYS A 15 12.34 33.90 23.73
CA LYS A 15 11.66 32.86 22.95
C LYS A 15 10.78 32.11 23.93
N LYS A 16 9.48 32.45 24.00
CA LYS A 16 8.46 31.68 24.71
C LYS A 16 8.57 30.23 24.20
N ARG A 17 9.01 29.31 25.06
CA ARG A 17 8.99 27.87 24.78
C ARG A 17 7.54 27.51 24.42
N LYS A 18 7.28 27.09 23.18
CA LYS A 18 5.96 26.54 22.80
C LYS A 18 5.66 25.40 23.77
N SER A 19 4.53 25.48 24.47
CA SER A 19 4.13 24.43 25.41
C SER A 19 3.91 23.15 24.62
N ALA A 20 4.75 22.14 24.89
CA ALA A 20 4.63 20.85 24.20
C ALA A 20 3.27 20.24 24.55
N LEU A 21 2.43 20.02 23.54
CA LEU A 21 1.15 19.33 23.71
C LEU A 21 1.38 17.89 24.12
N THR A 22 0.70 17.46 25.19
CA THR A 22 0.80 16.07 25.67
C THR A 22 0.00 15.12 24.76
N ASN A 23 0.49 13.89 24.62
CA ASN A 23 -0.19 12.84 23.84
C ASN A 23 -1.65 12.58 24.28
N PRO A 24 -1.98 12.54 25.59
CA PRO A 24 -3.37 12.40 26.04
C PRO A 24 -4.30 13.50 25.53
N THR A 25 -3.81 14.75 25.49
CA THR A 25 -4.58 15.88 24.96
C THR A 25 -4.85 15.71 23.46
N LYS A 26 -3.83 15.29 22.69
CA LYS A 26 -3.97 15.03 21.25
C LYS A 26 -4.98 13.91 20.98
N GLN A 27 -4.89 12.78 21.69
CA GLN A 27 -5.81 11.66 21.54
C GLN A 27 -7.26 12.01 21.89
N ARG A 28 -7.47 12.82 22.94
CA ARG A 28 -8.81 13.26 23.34
C ARG A 28 -9.48 14.10 22.24
N VAL A 29 -8.73 15.05 21.68
CA VAL A 29 -9.21 15.91 20.59
C VAL A 29 -9.48 15.07 19.34
N LEU A 30 -8.57 14.15 18.99
CA LEU A 30 -8.76 13.24 17.86
C LEU A 30 -10.05 12.40 18.00
N LYS A 31 -10.24 11.73 19.13
CA LYS A 31 -11.45 10.92 19.40
C LYS A 31 -12.75 11.73 19.28
N PHE A 32 -12.70 13.01 19.66
CA PHE A 32 -13.87 13.88 19.52
C PHE A 32 -14.16 14.17 18.04
N LEU A 33 -13.13 14.54 17.27
CA LEU A 33 -13.26 14.86 15.85
C LEU A 33 -13.64 13.64 15.01
N GLU A 34 -13.12 12.45 15.32
CA GLU A 34 -13.55 11.19 14.68
C GLU A 34 -15.05 10.94 14.85
N LYS A 35 -15.63 11.31 16.01
CA LYS A 35 -17.04 11.09 16.31
C LYS A 35 -17.96 12.19 15.76
N LYS A 36 -17.47 13.44 15.67
CA LYS A 36 -18.30 14.62 15.35
C LYS A 36 -18.02 15.22 13.98
N GLY A 37 -16.93 14.81 13.33
CA GLY A 37 -16.44 15.37 12.07
C GLY A 37 -15.34 16.41 12.29
N PHE A 38 -14.48 16.55 11.28
CA PHE A 38 -13.36 17.48 11.28
C PHE A 38 -13.80 18.83 10.67
N SER A 39 -14.28 19.74 11.53
CA SER A 39 -14.63 21.11 11.15
C SER A 39 -14.03 22.14 12.12
N PRO A 40 -13.88 23.42 11.72
CA PRO A 40 -13.40 24.48 12.61
C PRO A 40 -14.26 24.63 13.88
N GLU A 41 -15.57 24.46 13.77
CA GLU A 41 -16.52 24.53 14.88
C GLU A 41 -16.33 23.36 15.84
N ASN A 42 -16.21 22.14 15.31
CA ASN A 42 -15.95 20.95 16.11
C ASN A 42 -14.58 20.97 16.77
N LEU A 43 -13.56 21.55 16.13
CA LEU A 43 -12.24 21.73 16.72
C LEU A 43 -12.27 22.73 17.88
N LYS A 44 -13.02 23.83 17.74
CA LYS A 44 -13.26 24.77 18.86
C LYS A 44 -13.95 24.05 20.01
N MET A 45 -15.04 23.31 19.76
CA MET A 45 -15.71 22.52 20.80
C MET A 45 -14.80 21.45 21.43
N ALA A 46 -13.97 20.78 20.64
CA ALA A 46 -13.03 19.76 21.13
C ALA A 46 -11.93 20.34 22.04
N THR A 47 -11.69 21.64 21.94
CA THR A 47 -10.66 22.37 22.70
C THR A 47 -11.25 23.30 23.76
N GLU A 48 -12.58 23.41 23.84
CA GLU A 48 -13.27 24.13 24.92
C GLU A 48 -12.83 23.61 26.29
N ASN A 49 -12.60 24.56 27.20
CA ASN A 49 -12.14 24.32 28.58
C ASN A 49 -10.74 23.67 28.70
N VAL A 50 -9.93 23.65 27.64
CA VAL A 50 -8.52 23.22 27.72
C VAL A 50 -7.62 24.42 27.89
N LYS A 51 -6.72 24.38 28.89
CA LYS A 51 -5.75 25.45 29.18
C LYS A 51 -4.84 25.83 28.00
N ASN A 52 -4.69 24.93 27.02
CA ASN A 52 -3.80 25.07 25.86
C ASN A 52 -4.57 25.04 24.53
N ALA A 53 -5.85 25.47 24.50
CA ALA A 53 -6.70 25.38 23.31
C ALA A 53 -6.06 25.99 22.05
N GLU A 54 -5.47 27.19 22.17
CA GLU A 54 -4.78 27.87 21.06
C GLU A 54 -3.59 27.06 20.53
N ALA A 55 -2.80 26.46 21.42
CA ALA A 55 -1.67 25.63 21.01
C ALA A 55 -2.10 24.36 20.27
N ILE A 56 -3.27 23.78 20.62
CA ILE A 56 -3.85 22.62 19.93
C ILE A 56 -4.30 23.00 18.52
N ILE A 57 -4.99 24.13 18.39
CA ILE A 57 -5.44 24.64 17.10
C ILE A 57 -4.23 24.95 16.21
N GLU A 58 -3.23 25.66 16.74
CA GLU A 58 -1.99 25.96 16.03
C GLU A 58 -1.25 24.68 15.61
N TYR A 59 -1.16 23.68 16.49
CA TYR A 59 -0.55 22.39 16.16
C TYR A 59 -1.29 21.69 15.01
N MET A 60 -2.62 21.60 15.07
CA MET A 60 -3.43 20.96 14.04
C MET A 60 -3.25 21.63 12.67
N VAL A 61 -3.38 22.96 12.62
CA VAL A 61 -3.27 23.75 11.39
C VAL A 61 -1.89 23.62 10.77
N ASN A 62 -0.83 23.72 11.58
CA ASN A 62 0.54 23.61 11.08
C ASN A 62 0.92 22.16 10.70
N SER A 63 0.37 21.16 11.40
CA SER A 63 0.63 19.75 11.09
C SER A 63 0.00 19.33 9.76
N CYS A 64 -1.03 20.03 9.28
CA CYS A 64 -1.62 19.75 7.96
C CYS A 64 -0.62 19.98 6.84
N GLN A 65 0.14 21.08 6.87
CA GLN A 65 1.15 21.39 5.86
C GLN A 65 2.28 20.34 5.87
N ASP A 66 2.73 19.94 7.05
CA ASP A 66 3.73 18.88 7.19
C ASP A 66 3.21 17.52 6.71
N ALA A 67 1.92 17.21 6.94
CA ALA A 67 1.28 16.00 6.45
C ALA A 67 1.13 16.01 4.92
N GLU A 68 0.70 17.12 4.33
CA GLU A 68 0.61 17.31 2.88
C GLU A 68 1.99 17.16 2.21
N ALA A 69 3.03 17.77 2.80
CA ALA A 69 4.40 17.63 2.30
C ALA A 69 4.90 16.18 2.37
N LYS A 70 4.56 15.44 3.43
CA LYS A 70 4.87 14.00 3.54
C LYS A 70 4.13 13.18 2.48
N VAL A 71 2.84 13.42 2.27
CA VAL A 71 2.07 12.72 1.22
C VAL A 71 2.69 12.99 -0.15
N LYS A 72 3.08 14.24 -0.44
CA LYS A 72 3.76 14.58 -1.68
C LYS A 72 5.08 13.82 -1.84
N HIS A 73 5.90 13.74 -0.79
CA HIS A 73 7.15 12.98 -0.80
C HIS A 73 6.92 11.48 -1.02
N GLU A 74 5.90 10.89 -0.39
CA GLU A 74 5.52 9.48 -0.59
C GLU A 74 5.04 9.22 -2.04
N CYS A 75 4.27 10.15 -2.62
CA CYS A 75 3.86 10.08 -4.02
C CYS A 75 5.02 10.31 -5.01
N GLU A 76 6.06 11.03 -4.60
CA GLU A 76 7.30 11.24 -5.37
C GLU A 76 8.33 10.12 -5.12
N SER A 77 8.01 9.13 -4.27
CA SER A 77 8.89 8.00 -4.00
C SER A 77 9.13 7.15 -5.25
N LEU A 78 10.31 6.53 -5.33
CA LEU A 78 10.66 5.61 -6.41
C LEU A 78 9.65 4.45 -6.51
N SER A 79 9.22 3.91 -5.37
CA SER A 79 8.23 2.83 -5.31
C SER A 79 6.89 3.24 -5.91
N PHE A 80 6.39 4.43 -5.56
CA PHE A 80 5.12 4.93 -6.11
C PHE A 80 5.22 5.23 -7.61
N ASN A 81 6.35 5.79 -8.06
CA ASN A 81 6.61 6.02 -9.48
C ASN A 81 6.68 4.70 -10.26
N ASN A 82 7.35 3.67 -9.73
CA ASN A 82 7.39 2.34 -10.34
C ASN A 82 6.00 1.73 -10.44
N ILE A 83 5.18 1.83 -9.38
CA ILE A 83 3.78 1.37 -9.40
C ILE A 83 2.99 2.09 -10.49
N ASN A 84 3.10 3.42 -10.60
CA ASN A 84 2.42 4.19 -11.65
C ASN A 84 2.88 3.80 -13.06
N GLN A 85 4.17 3.56 -13.27
CA GLN A 85 4.69 3.10 -14.56
C GLN A 85 4.14 1.72 -14.94
N TRP A 86 4.07 0.80 -13.98
CA TRP A 86 3.43 -0.50 -14.19
C TRP A 86 1.93 -0.38 -14.47
N LEU A 87 1.21 0.49 -13.76
CA LEU A 87 -0.21 0.75 -14.00
C LEU A 87 -0.46 1.31 -15.40
N GLU A 88 0.34 2.28 -15.86
CA GLU A 88 0.24 2.82 -17.21
C GLU A 88 0.63 1.79 -18.27
N LEU A 89 1.65 0.95 -18.04
CA LEU A 89 1.99 -0.16 -18.93
C LEU A 89 0.84 -1.16 -19.04
N MET A 90 0.25 -1.57 -17.92
CA MET A 90 -0.91 -2.48 -17.90
C MET A 90 -2.11 -1.89 -18.64
N LYS A 91 -2.33 -0.58 -18.53
CA LYS A 91 -3.42 0.13 -19.20
C LYS A 91 -3.18 0.26 -20.70
N THR A 92 -1.99 0.66 -21.11
CA THR A 92 -1.62 0.84 -22.54
C THR A 92 -1.60 -0.49 -23.30
N THR A 93 -1.22 -1.58 -22.63
CA THR A 93 -1.27 -2.94 -23.19
C THR A 93 -2.68 -3.57 -23.13
N GLN A 94 -3.70 -2.84 -22.65
CA GLN A 94 -5.06 -3.35 -22.43
C GLN A 94 -5.07 -4.65 -21.62
N LEU A 95 -4.16 -4.78 -20.66
CA LEU A 95 -3.90 -6.05 -19.97
C LEU A 95 -5.17 -6.59 -19.32
N SER A 96 -6.05 -5.76 -18.77
CA SER A 96 -7.33 -6.25 -18.19
C SER A 96 -8.24 -6.97 -19.19
N GLY A 97 -8.19 -6.60 -20.48
CA GLY A 97 -8.94 -7.25 -21.56
C GLY A 97 -8.18 -8.42 -22.19
N ARG A 98 -6.88 -8.54 -21.92
CA ARG A 98 -5.98 -9.59 -22.41
C ARG A 98 -5.50 -10.52 -21.30
N CYS A 99 -5.96 -10.30 -20.07
CA CYS A 99 -5.49 -11.04 -18.90
C CYS A 99 -6.03 -12.44 -19.01
N GLU A 100 -5.13 -13.39 -19.21
CA GLU A 100 -5.41 -14.81 -19.16
C GLU A 100 -5.92 -15.13 -17.74
N TYR A 101 -7.21 -15.41 -17.59
CA TYR A 101 -7.78 -15.93 -16.33
C TYR A 101 -7.41 -17.40 -16.11
N GLU A 102 -6.45 -17.94 -16.85
CA GLU A 102 -6.02 -19.33 -16.83
C GLU A 102 -5.62 -19.76 -15.42
N ALA A 103 -4.80 -18.96 -14.72
CA ALA A 103 -4.45 -19.24 -13.33
C ALA A 103 -5.68 -19.33 -12.42
N ALA A 104 -6.65 -18.42 -12.58
CA ALA A 104 -7.90 -18.48 -11.84
C ALA A 104 -8.74 -19.70 -12.22
N ALA A 105 -8.74 -20.09 -13.50
CA ALA A 105 -9.45 -21.26 -14.00
C ALA A 105 -8.83 -22.57 -13.47
N VAL A 106 -7.51 -22.67 -13.44
CA VAL A 106 -6.76 -23.79 -12.86
C VAL A 106 -7.06 -23.93 -11.37
N VAL A 107 -6.95 -22.83 -10.60
CA VAL A 107 -7.28 -22.87 -9.16
C VAL A 107 -8.74 -23.24 -8.92
N ASN A 108 -9.67 -22.73 -9.73
CA ASN A 108 -11.07 -23.17 -9.66
C ASN A 108 -11.26 -24.64 -10.03
N SER A 109 -10.48 -25.17 -10.97
CA SER A 109 -10.52 -26.58 -11.35
C SER A 109 -10.06 -27.47 -10.20
N ILE A 110 -8.94 -27.13 -9.55
CA ILE A 110 -8.44 -27.81 -8.35
C ILE A 110 -9.52 -27.84 -7.27
N LEU A 111 -10.06 -26.66 -6.94
CA LEU A 111 -11.09 -26.51 -5.91
C LEU A 111 -12.33 -27.38 -6.16
N ARG A 112 -12.70 -27.60 -7.42
CA ARG A 112 -13.93 -28.33 -7.79
C ARG A 112 -13.73 -29.82 -8.02
N ASN A 113 -12.54 -30.24 -8.40
CA ASN A 113 -12.29 -31.60 -8.89
C ASN A 113 -11.36 -32.41 -7.99
N GLU A 114 -10.51 -31.76 -7.19
CA GLU A 114 -9.59 -32.45 -6.30
C GLU A 114 -10.21 -32.74 -4.95
N ARG A 115 -9.82 -33.89 -4.37
CA ARG A 115 -10.14 -34.19 -2.99
C ARG A 115 -9.13 -33.49 -2.10
N LEU A 116 -9.59 -32.46 -1.41
CA LEU A 116 -8.80 -31.76 -0.42
C LEU A 116 -8.83 -32.49 0.92
N PRO A 117 -7.71 -32.51 1.67
CA PRO A 117 -7.69 -33.03 3.03
C PRO A 117 -8.62 -32.23 3.95
N SER A 118 -9.06 -32.87 5.04
CA SER A 118 -9.91 -32.22 6.04
C SER A 118 -9.15 -31.13 6.79
N GLU A 119 -9.88 -30.21 7.44
CA GLU A 119 -9.24 -29.20 8.29
C GLU A 119 -8.46 -29.86 9.44
N GLU A 120 -8.99 -30.95 9.99
CA GLU A 120 -8.34 -31.71 11.05
C GLU A 120 -6.99 -32.28 10.62
N ASP A 121 -6.92 -32.83 9.40
CA ASP A 121 -5.67 -33.36 8.81
C ASP A 121 -4.66 -32.24 8.50
N MET A 122 -5.13 -30.99 8.42
CA MET A 122 -4.35 -29.81 8.09
C MET A 122 -4.15 -28.87 9.30
N ASN A 123 -4.27 -29.37 10.54
CA ASN A 123 -4.10 -28.59 11.77
C ASN A 123 -5.02 -27.35 11.86
N GLY A 124 -6.26 -27.47 11.39
CA GLY A 124 -7.26 -26.41 11.36
C GLY A 124 -7.15 -25.44 10.17
N ILE A 125 -6.37 -25.80 9.15
CA ILE A 125 -6.28 -25.03 7.89
C ILE A 125 -7.33 -25.54 6.92
N ASP A 126 -8.23 -24.65 6.52
CA ASP A 126 -9.20 -24.89 5.44
C ASP A 126 -8.58 -24.56 4.08
N LEU A 127 -8.12 -25.59 3.36
CA LEU A 127 -7.59 -25.45 2.00
C LEU A 127 -8.64 -25.05 0.97
N THR A 128 -9.91 -25.39 1.20
CA THR A 128 -11.01 -24.96 0.32
C THR A 128 -11.14 -23.45 0.37
N ALA A 129 -11.16 -22.88 1.58
CA ALA A 129 -11.17 -21.43 1.78
C ALA A 129 -9.90 -20.77 1.23
N ALA A 130 -8.73 -21.37 1.42
CA ALA A 130 -7.47 -20.84 0.91
C ALA A 130 -7.42 -20.77 -0.62
N TYR A 131 -7.80 -21.84 -1.33
CA TYR A 131 -7.85 -21.83 -2.80
C TYR A 131 -8.94 -20.91 -3.33
N LYS A 132 -10.08 -20.82 -2.64
CA LYS A 132 -11.13 -19.87 -3.01
C LYS A 132 -10.69 -18.42 -2.86
N PHE A 133 -9.91 -18.11 -1.82
CA PHE A 133 -9.28 -16.80 -1.65
C PHE A 133 -8.37 -16.46 -2.84
N LEU A 134 -7.48 -17.39 -3.23
CA LEU A 134 -6.57 -17.21 -4.36
C LEU A 134 -7.33 -17.00 -5.67
N SER A 135 -8.32 -17.86 -5.97
CA SER A 135 -9.19 -17.70 -7.14
C SER A 135 -9.88 -16.34 -7.16
N ASN A 136 -10.45 -15.91 -6.03
CA ASN A 136 -11.11 -14.60 -5.96
C ASN A 136 -10.11 -13.46 -6.14
N ALA A 137 -8.90 -13.56 -5.58
CA ALA A 137 -7.87 -12.55 -5.75
C ALA A 137 -7.46 -12.40 -7.22
N LEU A 138 -7.24 -13.52 -7.91
CA LEU A 138 -6.89 -13.56 -9.34
C LEU A 138 -8.00 -12.99 -10.25
N MET A 139 -9.26 -13.04 -9.79
CA MET A 139 -10.41 -12.52 -10.54
C MET A 139 -10.88 -11.14 -10.05
N GLY A 140 -10.22 -10.52 -9.07
CA GLY A 140 -10.66 -9.27 -8.45
C GLY A 140 -12.03 -9.36 -7.76
N LYS A 141 -12.42 -10.54 -7.26
CA LYS A 141 -13.69 -10.78 -6.57
C LYS A 141 -13.60 -10.49 -5.07
N PRO A 142 -14.73 -10.18 -4.41
CA PRO A 142 -14.78 -10.04 -2.96
C PRO A 142 -14.30 -11.29 -2.22
N GLN A 143 -13.64 -11.09 -1.08
CA GLN A 143 -13.12 -12.18 -0.26
C GLN A 143 -14.13 -12.63 0.79
N GLU A 144 -14.20 -13.95 1.01
CA GLU A 144 -15.08 -14.54 2.02
C GLU A 144 -14.40 -14.54 3.40
N LYS A 145 -15.19 -14.76 4.45
CA LYS A 145 -14.64 -14.92 5.80
C LYS A 145 -13.89 -16.25 5.88
N MET A 146 -12.69 -16.20 6.47
CA MET A 146 -11.86 -17.38 6.74
C MET A 146 -11.54 -17.48 8.23
N SER A 147 -11.17 -18.68 8.68
CA SER A 147 -10.65 -18.89 10.03
C SER A 147 -9.33 -18.15 10.24
N ASP A 148 -9.00 -17.84 11.49
CA ASP A 148 -7.74 -17.14 11.80
C ASP A 148 -6.52 -18.03 11.51
N THR A 149 -6.65 -19.35 11.66
CA THR A 149 -5.63 -20.33 11.30
C THR A 149 -5.33 -20.30 9.80
N THR A 150 -6.36 -20.35 8.95
CA THR A 150 -6.19 -20.28 7.49
C THR A 150 -5.62 -18.94 7.05
N LYS A 151 -6.03 -17.82 7.68
CA LYS A 151 -5.43 -16.50 7.40
C LYS A 151 -3.96 -16.48 7.73
N ALA A 152 -3.57 -16.96 8.92
CA ALA A 152 -2.19 -17.00 9.35
C ALA A 152 -1.32 -17.85 8.41
N PHE A 153 -1.85 -18.99 7.96
CA PHE A 153 -1.21 -19.81 6.93
C PHE A 153 -0.99 -19.02 5.63
N LEU A 154 -2.05 -18.47 5.04
CA LEU A 154 -1.95 -17.69 3.79
C LEU A 154 -0.99 -16.50 3.92
N SER A 155 -1.06 -15.75 5.03
CA SER A 155 -0.15 -14.63 5.27
C SER A 155 1.31 -15.07 5.27
N ARG A 156 1.63 -16.17 5.96
CA ARG A 156 2.99 -16.71 5.99
C ARG A 156 3.48 -17.11 4.60
N GLU A 157 2.66 -17.84 3.83
CA GLU A 157 3.05 -18.29 2.49
C GLU A 157 3.25 -17.10 1.54
N VAL A 158 2.38 -16.09 1.62
CA VAL A 158 2.53 -14.85 0.82
C VAL A 158 3.80 -14.08 1.21
N GLU A 159 4.07 -13.94 2.51
CA GLU A 159 5.30 -13.29 3.00
C GLU A 159 6.56 -14.03 2.54
N GLN A 160 6.53 -15.35 2.54
CA GLN A 160 7.64 -16.16 2.04
C GLN A 160 7.84 -15.95 0.53
N LEU A 161 6.77 -15.98 -0.26
CA LEU A 161 6.85 -15.70 -1.71
C LEU A 161 7.39 -14.29 -1.99
N ILE A 162 6.98 -13.30 -1.19
CA ILE A 162 7.52 -11.94 -1.29
C ILE A 162 9.02 -11.92 -0.98
N ALA A 163 9.46 -12.65 0.05
CA ALA A 163 10.88 -12.73 0.39
C ALA A 163 11.70 -13.41 -0.71
N GLU A 164 11.16 -14.48 -1.33
CA GLU A 164 11.78 -15.17 -2.46
C GLU A 164 11.86 -14.28 -3.72
N ALA A 165 10.82 -13.48 -3.96
CA ALA A 165 10.76 -12.55 -5.08
C ALA A 165 11.59 -11.26 -4.86
N ASN A 166 11.89 -10.88 -3.62
CA ASN A 166 12.69 -9.69 -3.32
C ASN A 166 14.20 -10.01 -3.32
N THR A 167 14.68 -10.48 -4.46
CA THR A 167 16.09 -10.80 -4.72
C THR A 167 16.61 -9.96 -5.88
N ASP A 168 17.92 -9.68 -5.91
CA ASP A 168 18.54 -8.90 -6.99
C ASP A 168 18.31 -9.57 -8.36
N GLU A 169 18.31 -10.90 -8.41
CA GLU A 169 18.01 -11.69 -9.61
C GLU A 169 16.56 -11.49 -10.09
N SER A 170 15.60 -11.48 -9.17
CA SER A 170 14.18 -11.26 -9.51
C SER A 170 13.92 -9.84 -9.98
N ASP A 171 14.62 -8.88 -9.38
CA ASP A 171 14.62 -7.46 -9.76
C ASP A 171 15.19 -7.27 -11.18
N GLU A 172 16.27 -7.98 -11.52
CA GLU A 172 16.84 -7.99 -12.87
C GLU A 172 15.90 -8.63 -13.89
N ALA A 173 15.29 -9.77 -13.55
CA ALA A 173 14.29 -10.43 -14.39
C ALA A 173 13.07 -9.53 -14.66
N ALA A 174 12.56 -8.85 -13.63
CA ALA A 174 11.45 -7.90 -13.77
C ALA A 174 11.80 -6.72 -14.69
N ARG A 175 13.01 -6.16 -14.56
CA ARG A 175 13.51 -5.12 -15.48
C ARG A 175 13.62 -5.64 -16.91
N ASP A 176 14.08 -6.87 -17.10
CA ASP A 176 14.18 -7.47 -18.43
C ASP A 176 12.82 -7.69 -19.07
N MET A 177 11.86 -8.25 -18.32
CA MET A 177 10.47 -8.38 -18.77
C MET A 177 9.87 -7.02 -19.15
N GLY A 178 10.07 -6.00 -18.33
CA GLY A 178 9.63 -4.63 -18.64
C GLY A 178 10.23 -4.08 -19.94
N ARG A 179 11.53 -4.29 -20.18
CA ARG A 179 12.18 -3.92 -21.44
C ARG A 179 11.60 -4.68 -22.63
N ARG A 180 11.38 -5.99 -22.50
CA ARG A 180 10.79 -6.82 -23.56
C ARG A 180 9.38 -6.41 -23.89
N LEU A 181 8.55 -6.10 -22.89
CA LEU A 181 7.19 -5.62 -23.07
C LEU A 181 7.16 -4.25 -23.77
N HIS A 182 8.05 -3.34 -23.39
CA HIS A 182 8.13 -2.01 -24.01
C HIS A 182 8.56 -2.07 -25.49
N HIS A 183 9.36 -3.07 -25.88
CA HIS A 183 9.80 -3.28 -27.27
C HIS A 183 9.04 -4.44 -27.94
N GLY A 184 7.98 -4.93 -27.31
CA GLY A 184 7.24 -6.10 -27.77
C GLY A 184 6.53 -5.81 -29.07
N ILE A 185 6.64 -6.73 -30.03
CA ILE A 185 5.86 -6.70 -31.26
C ILE A 185 4.60 -7.54 -31.02
N GLU A 186 3.44 -6.96 -31.28
CA GLU A 186 2.18 -7.68 -31.22
C GLU A 186 2.11 -8.71 -32.37
N TYR A 187 1.88 -9.98 -32.03
CA TYR A 187 1.71 -11.04 -33.01
C TYR A 187 0.22 -11.31 -33.24
N ASP A 188 -0.19 -11.25 -34.50
CA ASP A 188 -1.48 -11.78 -34.92
C ASP A 188 -1.38 -13.31 -35.01
N TYR A 189 -1.77 -14.00 -33.95
CA TYR A 189 -1.75 -15.46 -33.90
C TYR A 189 -2.77 -16.13 -34.84
N GLN A 190 -3.76 -15.40 -35.36
CA GLN A 190 -4.62 -15.92 -36.43
C GLN A 190 -3.87 -15.96 -37.76
N ALA A 191 -3.04 -14.96 -38.03
CA ALA A 191 -2.18 -14.93 -39.22
C ALA A 191 -0.89 -15.76 -39.05
N GLN A 192 -0.39 -15.93 -37.81
CA GLN A 192 0.87 -16.60 -37.49
C GLN A 192 0.71 -17.63 -36.35
N PRO A 193 -0.07 -18.70 -36.55
CA PRO A 193 -0.38 -19.67 -35.50
C PRO A 193 0.83 -20.45 -34.98
N HIS A 194 1.89 -20.57 -35.78
CA HIS A 194 3.16 -21.19 -35.39
C HIS A 194 3.97 -20.38 -34.37
N LYS A 195 3.55 -19.14 -34.05
CA LYS A 195 4.13 -18.31 -33.01
C LYS A 195 3.41 -18.43 -31.67
N CYS A 196 2.25 -19.09 -31.63
CA CYS A 196 1.55 -19.37 -30.39
C CYS A 196 2.33 -20.46 -29.64
N SER A 197 2.61 -20.22 -28.36
CA SER A 197 3.07 -21.30 -27.47
C SER A 197 1.99 -22.38 -27.45
N LEU A 198 2.40 -23.63 -27.64
CA LEU A 198 1.53 -24.79 -27.54
C LEU A 198 1.53 -25.36 -26.12
N ASP A 199 2.50 -24.95 -25.30
CA ASP A 199 2.56 -25.26 -23.88
C ASP A 199 1.67 -24.29 -23.07
N PRO A 200 0.66 -24.80 -22.34
CA PRO A 200 -0.18 -23.98 -21.46
C PRO A 200 0.56 -23.35 -20.26
N LEU A 201 1.82 -23.72 -20.03
CA LEU A 201 2.72 -23.10 -19.06
C LEU A 201 3.72 -22.15 -19.70
N PHE A 202 3.61 -21.89 -21.01
CA PHE A 202 4.48 -21.00 -21.78
C PHE A 202 5.98 -21.34 -21.64
N GLN A 203 6.32 -22.63 -21.53
CA GLN A 203 7.70 -23.12 -21.40
C GLN A 203 8.38 -23.42 -22.74
N ASP A 204 7.75 -23.08 -23.85
CA ASP A 204 8.35 -23.27 -25.17
C ASP A 204 9.53 -22.28 -25.36
N GLU A 205 10.75 -22.81 -25.50
CA GLU A 205 11.99 -22.06 -25.80
C GLU A 205 11.98 -21.37 -27.18
#